data_AF-A0A2R6DTV4-F1
#
_entry.id   AF-A0A2R6DTV4-F1
#
_cell.length_a   1.000
_cell.length_b   1.000
_cell.length_c   1.000
_cell.angle_alpha   90.00
_cell.angle_beta   90.00
_cell.angle_gamma   90.00
#
_symmetry.space_group_name_H-M   'P 1'
#
loop_
_entity.id
_entity.type
_entity.pdbx_description
1 polymer ?
#
loop_
_entity_poly.entity_id
_entity_poly.type
_entity_poly.pdbx_seq_one_letter_code
_entity_poly.pdbx_strand_id
1 'polypeptide(L)'
;WGIHTQRAYESMRVRLYQFHGSARGPASFVSRFDRLQGFPGNPEDEPIRRFNSSEEAREFAQGNPNAVHGGLFGQPGERVPALHHFRLVHASEPADSSRIDESPLFENLRSEGPKIPYVKTFERVEGARIEGTGPADTEVQATVELRIPTTNQTFSYTQYARTDAQGNFEMVVPYSTTGYDEYGPEAGYANTTVRATGEYGFTAVPENGSNIYVARTHVTEGQVVGENDTLTQVTLEGQLDTNQTQDNGTAPDDEMVDDGSGEGSTDGGNGTATETRQHRGARAR
;
A
#
# COMPACT_ATOMS: atom_id res chain seq x y z
N TRP A 1 -21.13 8.79 11.97
CA TRP A 1 -19.80 9.09 11.41
C TRP A 1 -19.82 10.49 10.83
N GLY A 2 -18.80 11.31 11.10
CA GLY A 2 -18.68 12.61 10.42
C GLY A 2 -18.16 12.39 9.00
N ILE A 3 -18.95 12.75 7.99
CA ILE A 3 -18.49 12.72 6.59
C ILE A 3 -17.57 13.94 6.39
N HIS A 4 -16.33 13.69 5.99
CA HIS A 4 -15.36 14.72 5.72
C HIS A 4 -15.40 15.14 4.25
N THR A 5 -15.31 16.45 4.00
CA THR A 5 -15.28 17.01 2.65
C THR A 5 -13.92 16.81 2.00
N GLN A 6 -13.85 16.86 0.67
CA GLN A 6 -12.59 16.84 -0.08
C GLN A 6 -11.61 17.91 0.44
N ARG A 7 -12.10 19.14 0.67
CA ARG A 7 -11.31 20.24 1.23
C ARG A 7 -10.69 19.92 2.59
N ALA A 8 -11.34 19.11 3.42
CA ALA A 8 -10.78 18.69 4.70
C ALA A 8 -9.55 17.80 4.48
N TYR A 9 -9.63 16.88 3.51
CA TYR A 9 -8.53 16.00 3.12
C TYR A 9 -7.34 16.75 2.51
N GLU A 10 -7.59 17.84 1.79
CA GLU A 10 -6.56 18.67 1.17
C GLU A 10 -5.84 19.58 2.16
N SER A 11 -6.35 19.74 3.38
CA SER A 11 -5.72 20.57 4.40
C SER A 11 -4.35 20.05 4.81
N MET A 12 -3.40 20.94 5.08
CA MET A 12 -2.05 20.57 5.56
C MET A 12 -2.12 19.75 6.86
N ARG A 13 -3.10 20.02 7.73
CA ARG A 13 -3.35 19.21 8.93
C ARG A 13 -3.56 17.75 8.55
N VAL A 14 -4.43 17.47 7.58
CA VAL A 14 -4.74 16.09 7.17
C VAL A 14 -3.59 15.44 6.41
N ARG A 15 -3.04 16.17 5.44
CA ARG A 15 -1.92 15.69 4.63
C ARG A 15 -0.68 15.36 5.46
N LEU A 16 -0.40 16.11 6.53
CA LEU A 16 0.70 15.80 7.45
C LEU A 16 0.27 14.77 8.50
N TYR A 17 -0.74 15.09 9.32
CA TYR A 17 -1.01 14.29 10.51
C TYR A 17 -1.57 12.90 10.17
N GLN A 18 -2.54 12.79 9.27
CA GLN A 18 -3.14 11.50 8.92
C GLN A 18 -2.36 10.78 7.82
N PHE A 19 -1.84 11.52 6.83
CA PHE A 19 -1.21 10.90 5.65
C PHE A 19 0.31 10.88 5.68
N HIS A 20 0.94 11.51 6.68
CA HIS A 20 2.40 11.57 6.81
C HIS A 20 3.09 12.13 5.55
N GLY A 21 2.40 13.01 4.82
CA GLY A 21 2.83 13.56 3.53
C GLY A 21 2.55 12.66 2.32
N SER A 22 2.08 11.43 2.50
CA SER A 22 1.75 10.49 1.44
C SER A 22 0.54 10.94 0.61
N ALA A 23 0.51 10.57 -0.67
CA ALA A 23 -0.68 10.68 -1.49
C ALA A 23 -1.80 9.74 -0.97
N ARG A 24 -3.06 10.11 -1.23
CA ARG A 24 -4.20 9.23 -0.99
C ARG A 24 -5.07 9.12 -2.22
N GLY A 25 -5.29 7.87 -2.63
CA GLY A 25 -6.19 7.53 -3.72
C GLY A 25 -7.66 7.77 -3.34
N PRO A 26 -8.52 8.03 -4.34
CA PRO A 26 -9.92 8.27 -4.11
C PRO A 26 -10.65 6.97 -3.71
N ALA A 27 -11.72 7.11 -2.94
CA ALA A 27 -12.54 6.00 -2.47
C ALA A 27 -13.26 5.29 -3.63
N SER A 28 -13.51 3.99 -3.49
CA SER A 28 -14.44 3.23 -4.35
C SER A 28 -15.79 3.00 -3.67
N PHE A 29 -16.22 3.93 -2.82
CA PHE A 29 -17.50 3.84 -2.12
C PHE A 29 -18.18 5.20 -1.99
N VAL A 30 -19.47 5.15 -1.70
CA VAL A 30 -20.32 6.32 -1.43
C VAL A 30 -20.88 6.23 -0.02
N SER A 31 -20.72 7.31 0.73
CA SER A 31 -21.33 7.53 2.03
C SER A 31 -22.73 8.11 1.84
N ARG A 32 -23.75 7.40 2.32
CA ARG A 32 -25.15 7.81 2.20
C ARG A 32 -25.70 8.30 3.54
N PHE A 33 -26.62 9.24 3.47
CA PHE A 33 -27.29 9.80 4.63
C PHE A 33 -28.69 10.27 4.28
N ASP A 34 -29.62 10.20 5.23
CA ASP A 34 -30.95 10.77 5.08
C ASP A 34 -30.99 12.20 5.63
N ARG A 35 -31.97 12.99 5.19
CA ARG A 35 -32.24 14.31 5.77
C ARG A 35 -33.37 14.20 6.78
N LEU A 36 -33.01 14.06 8.06
CA LEU A 36 -33.96 14.05 9.17
C LEU A 36 -33.99 15.44 9.80
N GLN A 37 -35.11 16.15 9.66
CA GLN A 37 -35.30 17.52 10.19
C GLN A 37 -34.18 18.51 9.78
N GLY A 38 -33.66 18.37 8.56
CA GLY A 38 -32.59 19.22 8.02
C GLY A 38 -31.17 18.82 8.41
N PHE A 39 -30.99 17.76 9.21
CA PHE A 39 -29.68 17.22 9.59
C PHE A 39 -29.42 15.87 8.90
N PRO A 40 -28.14 15.56 8.59
CA PRO A 40 -27.75 14.23 8.14
C PRO A 40 -28.04 13.18 9.22
N GLY A 41 -28.84 12.18 8.87
CA GLY A 41 -29.14 11.00 9.68
C GLY A 41 -28.65 9.72 9.00
N ASN A 42 -28.60 8.63 9.75
CA ASN A 42 -28.34 7.32 9.14
C ASN A 42 -29.52 6.95 8.23
N PRO A 43 -29.26 6.49 7.00
CA PRO A 43 -30.32 6.03 6.12
C PRO A 43 -30.93 4.71 6.63
N GLU A 44 -32.17 4.41 6.23
CA GLU A 44 -32.81 3.11 6.50
C GLU A 44 -32.08 1.95 5.80
N ASP A 45 -31.55 2.22 4.60
CA ASP A 45 -30.70 1.30 3.85
C ASP A 45 -29.20 1.39 4.27
N GLU A 46 -28.33 0.62 3.62
CA GLU A 46 -26.87 0.62 3.91
C GLU A 46 -26.22 2.02 3.86
N PRO A 47 -25.58 2.50 4.96
CA PRO A 47 -24.95 3.83 5.01
C PRO A 47 -23.71 3.97 4.11
N ILE A 48 -23.15 2.85 3.65
CA ILE A 48 -21.96 2.83 2.79
C ILE A 48 -22.23 1.87 1.63
N ARG A 49 -22.15 2.36 0.40
CA ARG A 49 -22.28 1.55 -0.81
C ARG A 49 -20.93 1.47 -1.53
N ARG A 50 -20.45 0.26 -1.80
CA ARG A 50 -19.15 0.00 -2.48
C ARG A 50 -19.34 -0.22 -3.99
N PHE A 51 -18.30 0.08 -4.75
CA PHE A 51 -18.21 -0.02 -6.21
C PHE A 51 -16.88 -0.67 -6.62
N ASN A 52 -16.77 -1.08 -7.87
CA ASN A 52 -15.55 -1.70 -8.39
C ASN A 52 -14.45 -0.66 -8.65
N SER A 53 -14.85 0.58 -8.96
CA SER A 53 -13.93 1.68 -9.20
C SER A 53 -14.34 2.97 -8.47
N SER A 54 -13.40 3.90 -8.36
CA SER A 54 -13.68 5.23 -7.84
C SER A 54 -14.56 6.05 -8.79
N GLU A 55 -14.43 5.82 -10.09
CA GLU A 55 -15.22 6.49 -11.12
C GLU A 55 -16.70 6.13 -11.02
N GLU A 56 -17.03 4.85 -10.90
CA GLU A 56 -18.41 4.38 -10.69
C GLU A 56 -19.02 4.99 -9.41
N ALA A 57 -18.23 5.06 -8.33
CA ALA A 57 -18.68 5.66 -7.07
C ALA A 57 -18.94 7.17 -7.22
N ARG A 58 -18.07 7.88 -7.95
CA ARG A 58 -18.23 9.29 -8.27
C ARG A 58 -19.50 9.53 -9.08
N GLU A 59 -19.72 8.74 -10.13
CA GLU A 59 -20.91 8.84 -10.99
C GLU A 59 -22.21 8.58 -10.20
N PHE A 60 -22.23 7.59 -9.32
CA PHE A 60 -23.40 7.32 -8.49
C PHE A 60 -23.74 8.47 -7.53
N ALA A 61 -22.72 9.12 -6.97
CA ALA A 61 -22.93 10.26 -6.07
C ALA A 61 -23.31 11.55 -6.81
N GLN A 62 -22.99 11.68 -8.10
CA GLN A 62 -23.27 12.88 -8.88
C GLN A 62 -24.77 13.18 -8.92
N GLY A 63 -25.12 14.42 -8.57
CA GLY A 63 -26.52 14.88 -8.58
C GLY A 63 -27.39 14.30 -7.46
N ASN A 64 -26.86 13.43 -6.60
CA ASN A 64 -27.59 12.88 -5.47
C ASN A 64 -27.33 13.71 -4.18
N PRO A 65 -28.31 14.46 -3.67
CA PRO A 65 -28.13 15.35 -2.51
C PRO A 65 -27.89 14.61 -1.18
N ASN A 66 -28.08 13.30 -1.16
CA ASN A 66 -28.01 12.41 0.01
C ASN A 66 -26.84 11.40 -0.10
N ALA A 67 -25.88 11.67 -0.98
CA ALA A 67 -24.73 10.82 -1.24
C ALA A 67 -23.45 11.65 -1.38
N VAL A 68 -22.36 11.20 -0.73
CA VAL A 68 -21.02 11.76 -0.89
C VAL A 68 -20.08 10.66 -1.34
N HIS A 69 -19.33 10.90 -2.41
CA HIS A 69 -18.24 10.02 -2.83
C HIS A 69 -17.09 10.08 -1.81
N GLY A 70 -16.73 8.93 -1.22
CA GLY A 70 -15.75 8.85 -0.14
C GLY A 70 -16.21 9.56 1.14
N GLY A 71 -15.28 10.23 1.81
CA GLY A 71 -15.59 11.06 2.98
C GLY A 71 -15.48 10.35 4.33
N LEU A 72 -15.19 9.05 4.33
CA LEU A 72 -15.04 8.22 5.54
C LEU A 72 -13.70 7.46 5.51
N PHE A 73 -13.23 7.04 6.67
CA PHE A 73 -12.06 6.14 6.82
C PHE A 73 -10.78 6.63 6.16
N GLY A 74 -10.59 7.95 6.08
CA GLY A 74 -9.35 8.47 5.50
C GLY A 74 -9.36 8.42 3.97
N GLN A 75 -10.49 8.06 3.36
CA GLN A 75 -10.61 7.89 1.91
C GLN A 75 -11.36 9.10 1.31
N PRO A 76 -10.66 9.98 0.56
CA PRO A 76 -11.24 11.14 -0.08
C PRO A 76 -12.11 10.77 -1.29
N GLY A 77 -12.90 11.71 -1.81
CA GLY A 77 -13.61 11.52 -3.09
C GLY A 77 -12.68 11.68 -4.29
N GLU A 78 -11.68 12.54 -4.18
CA GLU A 78 -10.67 12.76 -5.23
C GLU A 78 -9.27 12.51 -4.68
N ARG A 79 -8.32 12.19 -5.57
CA ARG A 79 -6.92 11.96 -5.19
C ARG A 79 -6.36 13.18 -4.46
N VAL A 80 -5.75 12.96 -3.30
CA VAL A 80 -4.93 13.96 -2.62
C VAL A 80 -3.47 13.71 -2.98
N PRO A 81 -2.76 14.66 -3.61
CA PRO A 81 -1.37 14.48 -3.97
C PRO A 81 -0.46 14.45 -2.73
N ALA A 82 0.67 13.75 -2.87
CA ALA A 82 1.70 13.74 -1.84
C ALA A 82 2.26 15.14 -1.59
N LEU A 83 2.86 15.34 -0.42
CA LEU A 83 3.74 16.48 -0.15
C LEU A 83 5.16 16.10 -0.59
N HIS A 84 5.83 16.99 -1.31
CA HIS A 84 7.16 16.72 -1.88
C HIS A 84 8.30 17.18 -0.96
N HIS A 85 8.02 18.12 -0.06
CA HIS A 85 9.03 18.82 0.75
C HIS A 85 8.80 18.65 2.24
N PHE A 86 7.98 17.69 2.68
CA PHE A 86 7.70 17.47 4.09
C PHE A 86 7.81 15.99 4.42
N ARG A 87 8.62 15.68 5.42
CA ARG A 87 8.78 14.32 5.95
C ARG A 87 8.49 14.26 7.44
N LEU A 88 7.92 13.15 7.87
CA LEU A 88 7.81 12.82 9.28
C LEU A 88 9.18 12.38 9.78
N VAL A 89 9.76 13.11 10.75
CA VAL A 89 11.08 12.78 11.32
C VAL A 89 10.96 12.08 12.67
N HIS A 90 9.87 12.34 13.40
CA HIS A 90 9.61 11.77 14.70
C HIS A 90 8.12 11.70 15.00
N ALA A 91 7.71 10.64 15.70
CA ALA A 91 6.36 10.49 16.22
C ALA A 91 6.44 10.02 17.67
N SER A 92 5.65 10.61 18.56
CA SER A 92 5.67 10.29 19.99
C SER A 92 5.11 8.89 20.26
N GLU A 93 5.23 8.46 21.51
CA GLU A 93 4.37 7.40 22.02
C GLU A 93 2.88 7.81 21.90
N PRO A 94 1.97 6.82 21.78
CA PRO A 94 0.54 7.04 21.90
C PRO A 94 0.18 7.68 23.24
N ALA A 95 -0.87 8.49 23.27
CA ALA A 95 -1.34 9.07 24.53
C ALA A 95 -1.97 7.99 25.42
N ASP A 96 -1.59 7.93 26.69
CA ASP A 96 -2.17 7.00 27.69
C ASP A 96 -3.53 7.50 28.22
N SER A 97 -4.35 8.12 27.37
CA SER A 97 -5.60 8.76 27.80
C SER A 97 -6.79 8.37 26.94
N SER A 98 -7.79 7.74 27.57
CA SER A 98 -9.05 7.29 26.95
C SER A 98 -9.93 8.41 26.38
N ARG A 99 -9.59 9.69 26.60
CA ARG A 99 -10.30 10.86 26.04
C ARG A 99 -9.67 11.40 24.75
N ILE A 100 -8.41 11.06 24.49
CA ILE A 100 -7.62 11.53 23.34
C ILE A 100 -7.31 10.37 22.38
N ASP A 101 -7.46 9.12 22.86
CA ASP A 101 -7.30 7.88 22.07
C ASP A 101 -8.50 7.58 21.14
N GLU A 102 -9.50 8.48 21.10
CA GLU A 102 -10.46 8.53 20.00
C GLU A 102 -9.66 8.94 18.75
N SER A 103 -9.14 7.93 18.06
CA SER A 103 -8.49 8.05 16.77
C SER A 103 -9.28 9.07 15.95
N PRO A 104 -8.67 10.16 15.44
CA PRO A 104 -9.41 11.13 14.65
C PRO A 104 -10.14 10.33 13.59
N LEU A 105 -11.48 10.51 13.53
CA LEU A 105 -12.48 9.69 12.81
C LEU A 105 -12.16 9.32 11.34
N PHE A 106 -11.05 9.83 10.82
CA PHE A 106 -10.35 9.42 9.63
C PHE A 106 -9.70 8.02 9.70
N GLU A 107 -9.29 7.46 10.84
CA GLU A 107 -8.36 6.31 10.82
C GLU A 107 -8.90 4.93 11.24
N ASN A 108 -9.97 4.72 12.04
CA ASN A 108 -10.61 3.39 12.14
C ASN A 108 -11.91 3.26 12.96
N LEU A 109 -12.55 2.08 12.78
CA LEU A 109 -13.88 1.64 13.23
C LEU A 109 -13.83 0.36 14.10
N ARG A 110 -12.73 0.09 14.82
CA ARG A 110 -12.58 -1.12 15.66
C ARG A 110 -12.34 -0.77 17.12
N SER A 111 -12.87 -1.60 18.02
CA SER A 111 -12.87 -1.44 19.48
C SER A 111 -11.47 -1.42 20.13
N GLU A 112 -10.42 -1.77 19.39
CA GLU A 112 -9.00 -1.66 19.75
C GLU A 112 -8.24 -1.14 18.51
N GLY A 113 -8.43 0.14 18.17
CA GLY A 113 -7.78 0.76 17.02
C GLY A 113 -6.24 0.74 17.12
N PRO A 114 -5.52 0.93 16.00
CA PRO A 114 -4.07 1.06 16.05
C PRO A 114 -3.69 2.23 16.96
N LYS A 115 -2.75 2.01 17.88
CA LYS A 115 -2.24 3.08 18.75
C LYS A 115 -1.65 4.19 17.87
N ILE A 116 -2.21 5.40 17.92
CA ILE A 116 -1.77 6.51 17.07
C ILE A 116 -0.80 7.41 17.85
N PRO A 117 0.35 7.79 17.27
CA PRO A 117 1.23 8.79 17.88
C PRO A 117 0.49 10.11 18.13
N TYR A 118 0.55 10.63 19.36
CA TYR A 118 -0.13 11.86 19.73
C TYR A 118 0.50 13.11 19.12
N VAL A 119 1.84 13.16 19.09
CA VAL A 119 2.61 14.24 18.48
C VAL A 119 3.40 13.70 17.31
N LYS A 120 3.36 14.42 16.18
CA LYS A 120 4.12 14.12 14.97
C LYS A 120 4.93 15.36 14.61
N THR A 121 6.24 15.21 14.49
CA THR A 121 7.17 16.28 14.11
C THR A 121 7.58 16.09 12.67
N PHE A 122 7.46 17.16 11.90
CA PHE A 122 7.80 17.17 10.48
C PHE A 122 8.91 18.17 10.21
N GLU A 123 9.74 17.83 9.23
CA GLU A 123 10.78 18.70 8.70
C GLU A 123 10.40 19.10 7.27
N ARG A 124 10.64 20.37 6.92
CA ARG A 124 10.64 20.80 5.53
C ARG A 124 12.02 20.50 4.94
N VAL A 125 12.08 19.77 3.84
CA VAL A 125 13.30 19.39 3.13
C VAL A 125 13.28 19.88 1.69
N GLU A 126 14.44 20.02 1.07
CA GLU A 126 14.53 20.30 -0.37
C GLU A 126 13.98 19.10 -1.19
N GLY A 127 14.25 17.89 -0.72
CA GLY A 127 13.76 16.64 -1.31
C GLY A 127 14.66 16.16 -2.44
N ALA A 128 14.80 14.85 -2.57
CA ALA A 128 15.64 14.25 -3.58
C ALA A 128 14.94 14.23 -4.94
N ARG A 129 15.66 14.64 -5.98
CA ARG A 129 15.18 14.59 -7.36
C ARG A 129 15.45 13.22 -7.96
N ILE A 130 14.41 12.63 -8.51
CA ILE A 130 14.45 11.36 -9.24
C ILE A 130 14.08 11.64 -10.68
N GLU A 131 14.94 11.21 -11.59
CA GLU A 131 14.65 11.15 -13.03
C GLU A 131 14.52 9.70 -13.44
N GLY A 132 13.52 9.38 -14.24
CA GLY A 132 13.37 8.02 -14.70
C GLY A 132 12.68 7.86 -16.03
N THR A 133 12.71 6.62 -16.52
CA THR A 133 12.13 6.22 -17.79
C THR A 133 11.23 5.01 -17.62
N GLY A 134 10.10 4.97 -18.32
CA GLY A 134 9.15 3.87 -18.32
C GLY A 134 8.27 3.87 -19.59
N PRO A 135 7.14 3.15 -19.61
CA PRO A 135 6.20 3.22 -20.72
C PRO A 135 5.67 4.65 -20.89
N ALA A 136 5.50 5.11 -22.13
CA ALA A 136 5.02 6.46 -22.44
C ALA A 136 3.59 6.71 -21.92
N ASP A 137 3.29 7.98 -21.62
CA ASP A 137 1.96 8.48 -21.22
C ASP A 137 1.29 7.73 -20.04
N THR A 138 2.08 7.10 -19.18
CA THR A 138 1.64 6.19 -18.11
C THR A 138 1.89 6.80 -16.73
N GLU A 139 0.99 6.57 -15.77
CA GLU A 139 1.20 6.96 -14.37
C GLU A 139 2.20 6.01 -13.69
N VAL A 140 3.29 6.58 -13.16
CA VAL A 140 4.29 5.90 -12.34
C VAL A 140 3.96 6.16 -10.87
N GLN A 141 3.78 5.10 -10.10
CA GLN A 141 3.64 5.14 -8.65
C GLN A 141 4.99 4.83 -8.00
N ALA A 142 5.51 5.74 -7.19
CA ALA A 142 6.64 5.49 -6.30
C ALA A 142 6.14 5.25 -4.88
N THR A 143 6.62 4.19 -4.22
CA THR A 143 6.23 3.83 -2.86
C THR A 143 7.45 3.43 -2.03
N VAL A 144 7.50 3.88 -0.77
CA VAL A 144 8.47 3.39 0.22
C VAL A 144 7.76 3.14 1.54
N GLU A 145 8.13 2.06 2.23
CA GLU A 145 7.65 1.79 3.58
C GLU A 145 8.58 2.42 4.62
N LEU A 146 7.98 3.08 5.61
CA LEU A 146 8.67 3.73 6.72
C LEU A 146 8.21 3.16 8.05
N ARG A 147 9.16 3.02 8.98
CA ARG A 147 8.90 2.54 10.34
C ARG A 147 8.79 3.67 11.33
N ILE A 148 7.77 3.62 12.18
CA ILE A 148 7.62 4.47 13.36
C ILE A 148 8.08 3.66 14.59
N PRO A 149 9.25 3.97 15.17
CA PRO A 149 9.84 3.13 16.21
C PRO A 149 9.02 3.11 17.52
N THR A 150 8.38 4.22 17.90
CA THR A 150 7.60 4.34 19.14
C THR A 150 6.38 3.42 19.18
N THR A 151 5.69 3.25 18.06
CA THR A 151 4.52 2.36 17.98
C THR A 151 4.82 0.99 17.38
N ASN A 152 6.05 0.78 16.88
CA ASN A 152 6.44 -0.37 16.07
C ASN A 152 5.53 -0.60 14.84
N GLN A 153 4.89 0.46 14.34
CA GLN A 153 4.06 0.42 13.14
C GLN A 153 4.86 0.84 11.91
N THR A 154 4.35 0.50 10.73
CA THR A 154 4.82 1.03 9.46
C THR A 154 3.73 1.83 8.75
N PHE A 155 4.14 2.72 7.85
CA PHE A 155 3.26 3.37 6.89
C PHE A 155 3.93 3.45 5.52
N SER A 156 3.14 3.56 4.46
CA SER A 156 3.63 3.74 3.09
C SER A 156 3.52 5.20 2.66
N TYR A 157 4.66 5.78 2.26
CA TYR A 157 4.67 7.00 1.47
C TYR A 157 4.48 6.64 0.00
N THR A 158 3.53 7.29 -0.66
CA THR A 158 3.22 7.07 -2.07
C THR A 158 3.16 8.41 -2.79
N GLN A 159 3.76 8.49 -3.97
CA GLN A 159 3.72 9.63 -4.87
C GLN A 159 3.54 9.15 -6.31
N TYR A 160 3.05 10.05 -7.16
CA TYR A 160 2.76 9.76 -8.55
C TYR A 160 3.44 10.79 -9.45
N ALA A 161 3.90 10.33 -10.61
CA ALA A 161 4.32 11.15 -11.73
C ALA A 161 3.77 10.52 -13.02
N ARG A 162 3.58 11.30 -14.08
CA ARG A 162 3.19 10.76 -15.39
C ARG A 162 4.40 10.84 -16.32
N THR A 163 4.66 9.75 -17.04
CA THR A 163 5.66 9.77 -18.10
C THR A 163 5.19 10.61 -19.29
N ASP A 164 6.13 11.26 -19.96
CA ASP A 164 5.88 11.95 -21.23
C ASP A 164 5.75 10.95 -22.41
N ALA A 165 5.60 11.49 -23.62
CA ALA A 165 5.50 10.71 -24.85
C ALA A 165 6.78 9.93 -25.20
N GLN A 166 7.92 10.26 -24.58
CA GLN A 166 9.19 9.57 -24.70
C GLN A 166 9.43 8.58 -23.54
N GLY A 167 8.52 8.52 -22.57
CA GLY A 167 8.62 7.66 -21.40
C GLY A 167 9.37 8.28 -20.22
N ASN A 168 9.78 9.55 -20.25
CA ASN A 168 10.52 10.18 -19.16
C ASN A 168 9.58 10.71 -18.07
N PHE A 169 10.00 10.65 -16.80
CA PHE A 169 9.33 11.30 -15.69
C PHE A 169 10.32 11.90 -14.70
N GLU A 170 9.87 12.91 -13.96
CA GLU A 170 10.58 13.47 -12.81
C GLU A 170 9.70 13.42 -11.56
N MET A 171 10.32 13.23 -10.40
CA MET A 171 9.65 13.42 -9.11
C MET A 171 10.61 13.91 -8.02
N VAL A 172 10.06 14.63 -7.05
CA VAL A 172 10.78 15.07 -5.85
C VAL A 172 10.19 14.35 -4.65
N VAL A 173 11.02 13.57 -3.95
CA VAL A 173 10.61 12.76 -2.80
C VAL A 173 11.24 13.27 -1.50
N PRO A 174 10.48 13.33 -0.37
CA PRO A 174 10.97 13.90 0.87
C PRO A 174 11.62 12.88 1.81
N TYR A 175 11.51 11.58 1.56
CA TYR A 175 12.09 10.56 2.44
C TYR A 175 13.35 9.97 1.80
N SER A 176 14.40 9.84 2.60
CA SER A 176 15.59 9.08 2.24
C SER A 176 15.39 7.60 2.57
N THR A 177 16.24 6.74 2.03
CA THR A 177 16.29 5.30 2.35
C THR A 177 17.67 4.85 2.86
N THR A 178 18.69 5.70 2.77
CA THR A 178 20.07 5.44 3.20
C THR A 178 20.75 6.72 3.67
N GLY A 179 21.92 6.62 4.30
CA GLY A 179 22.76 7.78 4.65
C GLY A 179 22.32 8.56 5.91
N TYR A 180 21.40 8.03 6.71
CA TYR A 180 20.86 8.74 7.89
C TYR A 180 21.91 9.15 8.92
N ASP A 181 23.00 8.38 9.05
CA ASP A 181 23.99 8.60 10.10
C ASP A 181 24.99 9.73 9.73
N GLU A 182 24.97 10.20 8.48
CA GLU A 182 25.80 11.30 7.99
C GLU A 182 25.24 12.69 8.36
N TYR A 183 23.92 12.81 8.51
CA TYR A 183 23.21 14.08 8.73
C TYR A 183 22.37 14.05 10.00
N GLY A 184 23.05 14.10 11.15
CA GLY A 184 22.41 14.12 12.47
C GLY A 184 22.45 15.49 13.18
N PRO A 185 21.91 15.57 14.41
CA PRO A 185 21.91 16.80 15.22
C PRO A 185 23.29 17.41 15.47
N GLU A 186 24.33 16.58 15.58
CA GLU A 186 25.72 17.06 15.75
C GLU A 186 26.21 17.87 14.54
N ALA A 187 25.63 17.64 13.36
CA ALA A 187 25.88 18.40 12.14
C ALA A 187 24.81 19.49 11.87
N GLY A 188 23.86 19.69 12.79
CA GLY A 188 22.80 20.70 12.68
C GLY A 188 21.49 20.24 12.02
N TYR A 189 21.34 18.95 11.73
CA TYR A 189 20.16 18.37 11.07
C TYR A 189 19.15 17.76 12.05
N ALA A 190 17.95 17.48 11.57
CA ALA A 190 16.93 16.79 12.36
C ALA A 190 17.36 15.38 12.78
N ASN A 191 16.94 14.94 13.98
CA ASN A 191 17.08 13.55 14.38
C ASN A 191 15.98 12.69 13.73
N THR A 192 16.26 12.16 12.54
CA THR A 192 15.31 11.34 11.78
C THR A 192 15.23 9.92 12.33
N THR A 193 14.25 9.71 13.21
CA THR A 193 13.94 8.41 13.84
C THR A 193 12.97 7.56 13.02
N VAL A 194 12.15 8.20 12.19
CA VAL A 194 11.30 7.53 11.21
C VAL A 194 12.13 7.26 9.97
N ARG A 195 12.44 5.99 9.71
CA ARG A 195 13.36 5.56 8.65
C ARG A 195 12.69 4.56 7.73
N ALA A 196 13.10 4.56 6.46
CA ALA A 196 12.65 3.59 5.49
C ALA A 196 13.09 2.17 5.90
N THR A 197 12.26 1.18 5.58
CA THR A 197 12.58 -0.24 5.79
C THR A 197 13.21 -0.90 4.55
N GLY A 198 13.24 -0.18 3.42
CA GLY A 198 13.80 -0.64 2.15
C GLY A 198 13.92 0.48 1.11
N GLU A 199 14.10 0.07 -0.13
CA GLU A 199 14.18 0.95 -1.31
C GLU A 199 12.83 1.58 -1.66
N TYR A 200 12.87 2.64 -2.45
CA TYR A 200 11.67 3.06 -3.19
C TYR A 200 11.37 2.01 -4.25
N GLY A 201 10.13 1.52 -4.28
CA GLY A 201 9.58 0.72 -5.36
C GLY A 201 8.78 1.58 -6.33
N PHE A 202 8.99 1.36 -7.62
CA PHE A 202 8.28 2.03 -8.71
C PHE A 202 7.43 1.01 -9.44
N THR A 203 6.20 1.39 -9.77
CA THR A 203 5.29 0.58 -10.58
C THR A 203 4.59 1.45 -11.60
N ALA A 204 4.47 0.96 -12.84
CA ALA A 204 3.65 1.56 -13.88
C ALA A 204 2.88 0.48 -14.63
N VAL A 205 1.58 0.72 -14.84
CA VAL A 205 0.69 -0.18 -15.58
C VAL A 205 0.03 0.64 -16.69
N PRO A 206 0.42 0.47 -17.97
CA PRO A 206 -0.22 1.16 -19.09
C PRO A 206 -1.69 0.75 -19.22
N GLU A 207 -2.56 1.69 -19.59
CA GLU A 207 -4.03 1.46 -19.68
C GLU A 207 -4.41 0.26 -20.58
N ASN A 208 -3.63 0.01 -21.63
CA ASN A 208 -3.86 -1.06 -22.61
C ASN A 208 -2.94 -2.28 -22.41
N GLY A 209 -2.15 -2.33 -21.34
CA GLY A 209 -1.08 -3.31 -21.16
C GLY A 209 -1.38 -4.34 -20.08
N SER A 210 -1.07 -5.61 -20.35
CA SER A 210 -0.95 -6.66 -19.32
C SER A 210 0.41 -6.63 -18.60
N ASN A 211 1.35 -5.79 -19.06
CA ASN A 211 2.71 -5.73 -18.53
C ASN A 211 2.77 -4.78 -17.34
N ILE A 212 3.38 -5.24 -16.25
CA ILE A 212 3.68 -4.41 -15.09
C ILE A 212 5.13 -4.00 -15.19
N TYR A 213 5.40 -2.69 -15.23
CA TYR A 213 6.75 -2.16 -15.26
C TYR A 213 7.18 -1.83 -13.84
N VAL A 214 8.36 -2.29 -13.43
CA VAL A 214 8.86 -2.09 -12.06
C VAL A 214 10.31 -1.63 -12.04
N ALA A 215 10.67 -0.92 -10.96
CA ALA A 215 12.05 -0.63 -10.62
C ALA A 215 12.20 -0.44 -9.11
N ARG A 216 13.45 -0.43 -8.63
CA ARG A 216 13.77 -0.03 -7.26
C ARG A 216 15.02 0.82 -7.23
N THR A 217 15.09 1.74 -6.29
CA THR A 217 16.30 2.55 -6.08
C THR A 217 16.40 3.08 -4.66
N HIS A 218 17.64 3.38 -4.27
CA HIS A 218 17.92 4.09 -3.03
C HIS A 218 17.94 5.61 -3.24
N VAL A 219 17.57 6.33 -2.19
CA VAL A 219 17.63 7.78 -2.08
C VAL A 219 18.45 8.08 -0.84
N THR A 220 19.49 8.90 -0.96
CA THR A 220 20.36 9.22 0.16
C THR A 220 19.83 10.39 0.98
N GLU A 221 20.16 10.42 2.26
CA GLU A 221 19.84 11.54 3.15
C GLU A 221 20.40 12.87 2.62
N GLY A 222 21.63 12.88 2.12
CA GLY A 222 22.27 14.06 1.54
C GLY A 222 21.47 14.67 0.38
N GLN A 223 20.89 13.82 -0.49
CA GLN A 223 20.02 14.30 -1.58
C GLN A 223 18.73 14.93 -1.06
N VAL A 224 18.18 14.40 0.03
CA VAL A 224 16.92 14.91 0.61
C VAL A 224 17.14 16.24 1.32
N VAL A 225 18.23 16.38 2.09
CA VAL A 225 18.52 17.63 2.82
C VAL A 225 19.14 18.72 1.94
N GLY A 226 19.54 18.39 0.70
CA GLY A 226 20.09 19.35 -0.26
C GLY A 226 21.61 19.52 -0.21
N GLU A 227 22.32 18.59 0.42
CA GLU A 227 23.80 18.57 0.49
C GLU A 227 24.42 17.74 -0.65
N ASN A 228 23.60 17.05 -1.42
CA ASN A 228 24.01 16.29 -2.59
C ASN A 228 23.02 16.49 -3.75
N ASP A 229 23.42 17.28 -4.75
CA ASP A 229 22.58 17.59 -5.91
C ASP A 229 22.60 16.49 -7.00
N THR A 230 23.21 15.33 -6.75
CA THR A 230 23.19 14.23 -7.73
C THR A 230 21.78 13.68 -7.90
N LEU A 231 21.40 13.44 -9.16
CA LEU A 231 20.09 12.90 -9.51
C LEU A 231 20.06 11.39 -9.30
N THR A 232 18.99 10.90 -8.68
CA THR A 232 18.72 9.46 -8.65
C THR A 232 18.08 9.06 -9.97
N GLN A 233 18.72 8.15 -10.71
CA GLN A 233 18.19 7.62 -11.97
C GLN A 233 17.45 6.30 -11.75
N VAL A 234 16.34 6.10 -12.47
CA VAL A 234 15.56 4.86 -12.42
C VAL A 234 14.98 4.50 -13.78
N THR A 235 15.14 3.25 -14.22
CA THR A 235 14.52 2.74 -15.45
C THR A 235 13.58 1.61 -15.09
N LEU A 236 12.30 1.75 -15.44
CA LEU A 236 11.30 0.72 -15.19
C LEU A 236 11.35 -0.35 -16.27
N GLU A 237 11.48 -1.59 -15.84
CA GLU A 237 11.57 -2.76 -16.71
C GLU A 237 10.26 -3.55 -16.67
N GLY A 238 9.80 -4.03 -17.83
CA GLY A 238 8.55 -4.78 -17.95
C GLY A 238 8.69 -6.20 -17.40
N GLN A 239 7.76 -6.58 -16.51
CA GLN A 239 7.52 -7.96 -16.10
C GLN A 239 6.21 -8.45 -16.75
N LEU A 240 6.27 -9.62 -17.38
CA LEU A 240 5.09 -10.30 -17.91
C LEU A 240 4.31 -10.92 -16.75
N ASP A 241 3.00 -10.68 -16.67
CA ASP A 241 2.11 -11.39 -15.75
C ASP A 241 1.92 -12.83 -16.24
N THR A 242 2.64 -13.79 -15.65
CA THR A 242 2.58 -15.20 -16.06
C THR A 242 1.38 -15.97 -15.50
N ASN A 243 0.39 -15.29 -14.89
CA ASN A 243 -0.80 -15.95 -14.33
C ASN A 243 -1.97 -16.15 -15.33
N GLN A 244 -1.72 -16.08 -16.65
CA GLN A 244 -2.63 -16.72 -17.60
C GLN A 244 -2.27 -18.21 -17.71
N THR A 245 -2.90 -19.01 -16.86
CA THR A 245 -3.04 -20.46 -17.07
C THR A 245 -3.42 -20.71 -18.52
N GLN A 246 -2.58 -21.46 -19.23
CA GLN A 246 -2.85 -21.99 -20.55
C GLN A 246 -4.19 -22.73 -20.54
N ASP A 247 -5.20 -22.11 -21.13
CA ASP A 247 -6.39 -22.81 -21.61
C ASP A 247 -5.95 -23.66 -22.81
N ASN A 248 -5.54 -24.89 -22.53
CA ASN A 248 -5.22 -25.87 -23.57
C ASN A 248 -6.48 -26.72 -23.86
N GLY A 249 -7.46 -26.12 -24.54
CA GLY A 249 -8.54 -26.84 -25.22
C GLY A 249 -8.15 -27.05 -26.68
N THR A 250 -7.94 -28.27 -27.18
CA THR A 250 -8.99 -29.14 -27.77
C THR A 250 -8.24 -30.41 -28.24
N ALA A 251 -8.46 -31.64 -27.76
CA ALA A 251 -9.60 -32.59 -27.80
C ALA A 251 -9.17 -33.87 -28.58
N PRO A 252 -9.94 -34.98 -28.54
CA PRO A 252 -9.43 -36.33 -28.28
C PRO A 252 -9.07 -37.11 -29.56
N ASP A 253 -8.27 -38.17 -29.41
CA ASP A 253 -8.24 -39.27 -30.37
C ASP A 253 -8.11 -40.61 -29.61
N ASP A 254 -9.16 -41.42 -29.73
CA ASP A 254 -9.17 -42.86 -29.46
C ASP A 254 -8.49 -43.57 -30.65
N GLU A 255 -7.58 -44.52 -30.41
CA GLU A 255 -7.57 -45.84 -31.07
C GLU A 255 -6.69 -46.83 -30.30
N MET A 256 -7.24 -48.02 -30.06
CA MET A 256 -6.59 -49.23 -29.55
C MET A 256 -5.99 -50.06 -30.69
N VAL A 257 -4.81 -50.69 -30.47
CA VAL A 257 -4.41 -52.10 -30.82
C VAL A 257 -3.12 -52.37 -30.01
N ASP A 258 -3.00 -53.26 -29.02
CA ASP A 258 -3.05 -54.75 -28.91
C ASP A 258 -1.80 -55.55 -29.36
N ASP A 259 -1.44 -56.47 -28.43
CA ASP A 259 -0.72 -57.75 -28.47
C ASP A 259 0.82 -57.93 -28.42
N GLY A 260 1.23 -58.83 -27.51
CA GLY A 260 2.38 -59.76 -27.62
C GLY A 260 3.37 -59.76 -26.44
N SER A 261 3.09 -60.36 -25.27
CA SER A 261 3.19 -61.80 -24.86
C SER A 261 4.54 -62.22 -24.21
N GLY A 262 4.47 -62.99 -23.10
CA GLY A 262 5.61 -63.70 -22.48
C GLY A 262 5.46 -64.04 -20.98
N GLU A 263 5.19 -65.32 -20.68
CA GLU A 263 4.75 -65.93 -19.40
C GLU A 263 5.86 -66.20 -18.34
N GLY A 264 5.47 -66.53 -17.09
CA GLY A 264 6.39 -67.08 -16.07
C GLY A 264 5.85 -67.34 -14.64
N SER A 265 4.95 -68.33 -14.52
CA SER A 265 4.44 -69.13 -13.36
C SER A 265 5.10 -69.16 -11.95
N THR A 266 4.25 -69.10 -10.89
CA THR A 266 4.15 -69.91 -9.61
C THR A 266 5.31 -69.90 -8.58
N ASP A 267 5.19 -70.05 -7.24
CA ASP A 267 4.20 -70.59 -6.29
C ASP A 267 4.50 -70.15 -4.83
N GLY A 268 3.47 -70.09 -3.98
CA GLY A 268 3.39 -70.64 -2.60
C GLY A 268 4.27 -70.15 -1.42
N GLY A 269 3.62 -69.69 -0.33
CA GLY A 269 4.22 -69.77 1.02
C GLY A 269 3.64 -68.86 2.12
N ASN A 270 2.72 -69.40 2.92
CA ASN A 270 1.93 -68.81 4.01
C ASN A 270 2.67 -68.62 5.35
N GLY A 271 2.24 -67.68 6.23
CA GLY A 271 2.56 -67.72 7.68
C GLY A 271 2.58 -66.40 8.48
N THR A 272 1.43 -66.02 9.03
CA THR A 272 1.15 -65.48 10.41
C THR A 272 2.30 -65.41 11.42
N ALA A 273 2.39 -64.53 12.45
CA ALA A 273 1.59 -63.44 13.02
C ALA A 273 2.36 -62.87 14.24
N THR A 274 1.88 -61.76 14.83
CA THR A 274 2.02 -61.36 16.27
C THR A 274 3.43 -60.97 16.78
N GLU A 275 3.67 -60.01 17.68
CA GLU A 275 2.92 -58.93 18.32
C GLU A 275 3.90 -58.13 19.23
N THR A 276 3.60 -56.85 19.44
CA THR A 276 3.68 -56.08 20.72
C THR A 276 5.00 -55.85 21.49
N ARG A 277 5.37 -54.56 21.64
CA ARG A 277 5.40 -53.73 22.90
C ARG A 277 6.45 -52.61 22.78
N GLN A 278 6.03 -51.34 22.68
CA GLN A 278 5.81 -50.40 23.80
C GLN A 278 6.98 -50.28 24.80
N HIS A 279 7.53 -49.06 24.91
CA HIS A 279 7.68 -48.44 26.23
C HIS A 279 7.60 -46.91 26.18
N ARG A 280 6.64 -46.37 26.96
CA ARG A 280 6.56 -44.98 27.43
C ARG A 280 7.74 -44.66 28.35
N GLY A 281 8.10 -43.37 28.37
CA GLY A 281 8.78 -42.73 29.50
C GLY A 281 8.66 -41.21 29.42
N ALA A 282 7.74 -40.63 30.19
CA ALA A 282 7.58 -39.19 30.40
C ALA A 282 8.49 -38.69 31.53
N ARG A 283 8.92 -37.41 31.51
CA ARG A 283 8.64 -36.42 32.57
C ARG A 283 9.25 -35.04 32.30
N ALA A 284 8.52 -34.06 32.84
CA ALA A 284 8.70 -32.62 32.81
C ALA A 284 9.94 -32.08 33.54
N ARG A 285 10.37 -30.88 33.15
CA ARG A 285 10.23 -29.64 33.93
C ARG A 285 10.09 -28.46 32.99
#